data_AF-A0A3L6SG42-F1
#
_entry.id   AF-A0A3L6SG42-F1
#
_cell.length_a   1.000
_cell.length_b   1.000
_cell.length_c   1.000
_cell.angle_alpha   90.00
_cell.angle_beta   90.00
_cell.angle_gamma   90.00
#
_symmetry.space_group_name_H-M   'P 1'
#
loop_
_entity.id
_entity.type
_entity.pdbx_description
1 polymer ?
#
loop_
_entity_poly.entity_id
_entity_poly.type
_entity_poly.pdbx_seq_one_letter_code
_entity_poly.pdbx_strand_id
1 'polypeptide(L)'
;MSTLEIHASSSENKNGTCLWQHIWKANIPPKVRIFAWRLARNALPTNKNKKARNILKDDTCNICGMESESTYHAVVGCSHSRALLEAMRTDWPVPDDSLLQFSGPDWFLLLLDELSDEERSVITRIFWRNWSDRNSMTHGGGRLSIDASARALRAMQRTLLQKQQNIIDDVKGKSPLNVFAGKQKHKVPLEK
;
A
#
# COMPACT_ATOMS: atom_id res chain seq x y z
N MET A 1 49.25 25.48 -15.61
CA MET A 1 47.87 25.16 -16.03
C MET A 1 47.51 23.85 -15.34
N SER A 2 46.96 23.94 -14.13
CA SER A 2 46.67 22.79 -13.27
C SER A 2 45.20 22.39 -13.44
N THR A 3 44.96 21.18 -13.93
CA THR A 3 43.63 20.61 -14.13
C THR A 3 43.10 20.15 -12.78
N LEU A 4 42.14 20.89 -12.21
CA LEU A 4 41.39 20.43 -11.03
C LEU A 4 40.34 19.42 -11.50
N GLU A 5 40.59 18.14 -11.21
CA GLU A 5 39.59 17.09 -11.30
C GLU A 5 38.53 17.33 -10.22
N ILE A 6 37.31 17.66 -10.65
CA ILE A 6 36.14 17.71 -9.78
C ILE A 6 35.67 16.28 -9.57
N HIS A 7 36.07 15.68 -8.45
CA HIS A 7 35.44 14.45 -7.97
C HIS A 7 33.99 14.76 -7.57
N ALA A 8 33.05 14.30 -8.39
CA ALA A 8 31.64 14.26 -8.04
C ALA A 8 31.45 13.27 -6.88
N SER A 9 31.29 13.81 -5.67
CA SER A 9 30.87 13.03 -4.50
C SER A 9 29.40 12.66 -4.65
N SER A 10 29.14 11.44 -5.12
CA SER A 10 27.81 10.83 -5.06
C SER A 10 27.54 10.46 -3.62
N SER A 11 26.74 11.26 -2.91
CA SER A 11 26.21 10.88 -1.60
C SER A 11 25.26 9.69 -1.79
N GLU A 12 25.76 8.49 -1.51
CA GLU A 12 24.96 7.27 -1.42
C GLU A 12 23.92 7.45 -0.30
N ASN A 13 22.69 7.79 -0.69
CA ASN A 13 21.55 7.94 0.18
C ASN A 13 21.01 6.55 0.60
N LYS A 14 21.82 5.77 1.32
CA LYS A 14 21.49 4.38 1.70
C LYS A 14 20.17 4.32 2.50
N ASN A 15 19.93 5.31 3.34
CA ASN A 15 18.72 5.40 4.18
C ASN A 15 17.47 5.78 3.37
N GLY A 16 17.60 6.60 2.33
CA GLY A 16 16.47 6.92 1.45
C GLY A 16 15.98 5.67 0.70
N THR A 17 16.91 4.86 0.20
CA THR A 17 16.55 3.65 -0.57
C THR A 17 15.89 2.56 0.26
N CYS A 18 16.17 2.44 1.58
CA CYS A 18 15.55 1.41 2.42
C CYS A 18 14.08 1.73 2.72
N LEU A 19 13.73 2.99 3.03
CA LEU A 19 12.36 3.38 3.38
C LEU A 19 11.36 3.15 2.24
N TRP A 20 11.77 3.40 0.99
CA TRP A 20 10.92 3.13 -0.16
C TRP A 20 10.64 1.63 -0.35
N GLN A 21 11.51 0.74 0.15
CA GLN A 21 11.29 -0.71 0.03
C GLN A 21 10.05 -1.15 0.81
N HIS A 22 9.74 -0.49 1.93
CA HIS A 22 8.53 -0.76 2.71
C HIS A 22 7.26 -0.63 1.87
N ILE A 23 7.23 0.31 0.91
CA ILE A 23 6.11 0.47 -0.03
C ILE A 23 6.17 -0.58 -1.14
N TRP A 24 7.33 -0.76 -1.76
CA TRP A 24 7.44 -1.55 -2.99
C TRP A 24 7.38 -3.06 -2.76
N LYS A 25 7.89 -3.53 -1.61
CA LYS A 25 7.88 -4.93 -1.19
C LYS A 25 6.61 -5.35 -0.43
N ALA A 26 5.77 -4.39 -0.02
CA ALA A 26 4.54 -4.70 0.71
C ALA A 26 3.62 -5.64 -0.09
N ASN A 27 3.06 -6.61 0.62
CA ASN A 27 2.15 -7.61 0.08
C ASN A 27 0.72 -7.06 -0.07
N ILE A 28 0.57 -6.08 -0.95
CA ILE A 28 -0.67 -5.33 -1.18
C ILE A 28 -0.94 -5.16 -2.69
N PRO A 29 -2.20 -4.89 -3.10
CA PRO A 29 -2.51 -4.75 -4.52
C PRO A 29 -1.67 -3.64 -5.18
N PRO A 30 -1.25 -3.79 -6.45
CA PRO A 30 -0.42 -2.79 -7.13
C PRO A 30 -0.99 -1.37 -7.08
N LYS A 31 -2.31 -1.21 -7.21
CA LYS A 31 -2.99 0.10 -7.10
C LYS A 31 -2.80 0.76 -5.73
N VAL A 32 -2.68 -0.04 -4.67
CA VAL A 32 -2.47 0.42 -3.29
C VAL A 32 -1.01 0.86 -3.13
N ARG A 33 -0.03 0.16 -3.74
CA ARG A 33 1.39 0.61 -3.76
C ARG A 33 1.57 1.96 -4.45
N ILE A 34 0.94 2.15 -5.62
CA ILE A 34 0.99 3.44 -6.33
C ILE A 34 0.39 4.57 -5.48
N PHE A 35 -0.73 4.30 -4.79
CA PHE A 35 -1.30 5.24 -3.85
C PHE A 35 -0.34 5.57 -2.71
N ALA A 36 0.26 4.56 -2.06
CA ALA A 36 1.20 4.72 -0.96
C ALA A 36 2.41 5.58 -1.37
N TRP A 37 2.95 5.33 -2.57
CA TRP A 37 4.01 6.17 -3.13
C TRP A 37 3.56 7.62 -3.33
N ARG A 38 2.35 7.86 -3.86
CA ARG A 38 1.79 9.22 -3.98
C ARG A 38 1.55 9.87 -2.62
N LEU A 39 1.14 9.09 -1.61
CA LEU A 39 0.93 9.57 -0.26
C LEU A 39 2.25 10.05 0.36
N ALA A 40 3.28 9.21 0.32
CA ALA A 40 4.63 9.52 0.80
C ALA A 40 5.20 10.80 0.15
N ARG A 41 4.90 11.03 -1.13
CA ARG A 41 5.39 12.20 -1.88
C ARG A 41 4.50 13.44 -1.75
N ASN A 42 3.50 13.42 -0.87
CA ASN A 42 2.47 14.45 -0.78
C ASN A 42 1.87 14.82 -2.15
N ALA A 43 1.68 13.84 -3.03
CA ALA A 43 1.29 14.03 -4.44
C ALA A 43 -0.19 13.70 -4.71
N LEU A 44 -0.99 13.45 -3.67
CA LEU A 44 -2.42 13.25 -3.81
C LEU A 44 -3.14 14.58 -4.09
N PRO A 45 -4.24 14.58 -4.88
CA PRO A 45 -5.02 15.77 -5.17
C PRO A 45 -5.94 16.16 -4.00
N THR A 46 -5.34 16.43 -2.84
CA THR A 46 -6.05 16.98 -1.67
C THR A 46 -6.40 18.45 -1.91
N ASN A 47 -7.34 19.01 -1.16
CA ASN A 47 -7.73 20.40 -1.32
C ASN A 47 -6.56 21.35 -0.99
N LYS A 48 -5.74 21.03 0.02
CA LYS A 48 -4.49 21.76 0.30
C LYS A 48 -3.54 21.78 -0.89
N ASN A 49 -3.32 20.64 -1.53
CA ASN A 49 -2.45 20.54 -2.70
C ASN A 49 -3.04 21.21 -3.94
N LYS A 50 -4.37 21.19 -4.11
CA LYS A 50 -5.06 21.92 -5.18
C LYS A 50 -4.99 23.43 -4.98
N LYS A 51 -5.14 23.91 -3.75
CA LYS A 51 -5.00 25.33 -3.39
C LYS A 51 -3.58 25.83 -3.62
N ALA A 52 -2.57 25.06 -3.24
CA ALA A 52 -1.17 25.38 -3.55
C ALA A 52 -0.87 25.49 -5.06
N ARG A 53 -1.69 24.88 -5.91
CA ARG A 53 -1.62 24.97 -7.37
C ARG A 53 -2.61 25.96 -7.98
N ASN A 54 -3.25 26.80 -7.16
CA ASN A 54 -4.27 27.77 -7.56
C ASN A 54 -5.50 27.15 -8.27
N ILE A 55 -5.78 25.86 -8.03
CA ILE A 55 -6.96 25.17 -8.60
C ILE A 55 -8.21 25.39 -7.74
N LEU A 56 -8.05 25.42 -6.41
CA LEU A 56 -9.11 25.71 -5.45
C LEU A 56 -8.75 26.94 -4.62
N LYS A 57 -9.77 27.69 -4.16
CA LYS A 57 -9.59 28.83 -3.24
C LYS A 57 -9.60 28.41 -1.77
N ASP A 58 -10.46 27.45 -1.45
CA ASP A 58 -10.61 26.87 -0.12
C ASP A 58 -9.99 25.47 -0.08
N ASP A 59 -9.24 25.19 0.99
CA ASP A 59 -8.61 23.91 1.25
C ASP A 59 -9.33 23.09 2.34
N THR A 60 -10.45 23.57 2.86
CA THR A 60 -11.24 22.87 3.88
C THR A 60 -11.67 21.47 3.40
N CYS A 61 -11.65 20.50 4.30
CA CYS A 61 -12.08 19.14 4.03
C CYS A 61 -13.59 19.08 3.80
N ASN A 62 -13.99 18.63 2.61
CA ASN A 62 -15.42 18.52 2.24
C ASN A 62 -16.17 17.42 2.99
N ILE A 63 -15.48 16.55 3.73
CA ILE A 63 -16.09 15.45 4.49
C ILE A 63 -16.43 15.91 5.90
N CYS A 64 -15.47 16.47 6.64
CA CYS A 64 -15.67 16.86 8.03
C CYS A 64 -15.96 18.35 8.21
N GLY A 65 -15.55 19.21 7.26
CA GLY A 65 -15.72 20.67 7.34
C GLY A 65 -14.87 21.37 8.41
N MET A 66 -13.93 20.68 9.07
CA MET A 66 -13.26 21.20 10.27
C MET A 66 -11.91 21.86 9.99
N GLU A 67 -11.08 21.30 9.12
CA GLU A 67 -9.72 21.76 8.88
C GLU A 67 -9.28 21.60 7.42
N SER A 68 -8.11 22.14 7.09
CA SER A 68 -7.49 22.02 5.77
C SER A 68 -7.20 20.55 5.44
N GLU A 69 -7.67 20.10 4.27
CA GLU A 69 -7.45 18.75 3.76
C GLU A 69 -6.02 18.57 3.24
N SER A 70 -5.11 18.27 4.15
CA SER A 70 -3.79 17.71 3.84
C SER A 70 -3.87 16.22 3.51
N THR A 71 -2.77 15.63 3.02
CA THR A 71 -2.66 14.18 2.81
C THR A 71 -2.81 13.39 4.10
N TYR A 72 -2.19 13.89 5.18
CA TYR A 72 -2.37 13.35 6.53
C TYR A 72 -3.84 13.43 6.96
N HIS A 73 -4.48 14.60 6.83
CA HIS A 73 -5.89 14.75 7.19
C HIS A 73 -6.79 13.78 6.42
N ALA A 74 -6.60 13.68 5.10
CA ALA A 74 -7.42 12.84 4.26
C ALA A 74 -7.41 11.35 4.68
N VAL A 75 -6.30 10.84 5.21
CA VAL A 75 -6.14 9.40 5.51
C VAL A 75 -6.07 9.06 7.00
N VAL A 76 -5.81 10.04 7.86
CA VAL A 76 -5.69 9.90 9.32
C VAL A 76 -6.59 10.88 10.06
N GLY A 77 -6.40 12.19 9.85
CA GLY A 77 -7.01 13.23 10.70
C GLY A 77 -8.52 13.44 10.54
N CYS A 78 -9.08 13.16 9.37
CA CYS A 78 -10.51 13.34 9.10
C CYS A 78 -11.37 12.46 10.00
N SER A 79 -12.51 12.98 10.50
CA SER A 79 -13.43 12.23 11.36
C SER A 79 -13.89 10.90 10.74
N HIS A 80 -14.12 10.88 9.42
CA HIS A 80 -14.41 9.64 8.69
C HIS A 80 -13.22 8.67 8.71
N SER A 81 -12.02 9.18 8.46
CA SER A 81 -10.79 8.38 8.41
C SER A 81 -10.44 7.78 9.76
N ARG A 82 -10.60 8.55 10.85
CA ARG A 82 -10.46 8.07 12.24
C ARG A 82 -11.47 7.00 12.58
N ALA A 83 -12.73 7.18 12.19
CA ALA A 83 -13.77 6.20 12.46
C ALA A 83 -13.51 4.87 11.74
N LEU A 84 -12.95 4.89 10.52
CA LEU A 84 -12.56 3.67 9.83
C LEU A 84 -11.34 2.99 10.46
N LEU A 85 -10.33 3.76 10.88
CA LEU A 85 -9.18 3.22 11.62
C LEU A 85 -9.65 2.49 12.88
N GLU A 86 -10.50 3.14 13.68
CA GLU A 86 -11.07 2.59 14.91
C GLU A 86 -11.87 1.31 14.63
N ALA A 87 -12.77 1.34 13.64
CA ALA A 87 -13.59 0.18 13.29
C ALA A 87 -12.78 -1.03 12.80
N MET A 88 -11.55 -0.82 12.32
CA MET A 88 -10.67 -1.90 11.85
C MET A 88 -9.73 -2.44 12.94
N ARG A 89 -9.55 -1.73 14.06
CA ARG A 89 -8.73 -2.18 15.21
C ARG A 89 -9.25 -3.50 15.81
N THR A 90 -10.54 -3.77 15.68
CA THR A 90 -11.17 -5.00 16.19
C THR A 90 -10.73 -6.25 15.45
N ASP A 91 -10.36 -6.12 14.18
CA ASP A 91 -10.03 -7.26 13.32
C ASP A 91 -8.53 -7.33 12.98
N TRP A 92 -7.87 -6.19 12.82
CA TRP A 92 -6.54 -6.08 12.24
C TRP A 92 -5.56 -5.34 13.16
N PRO A 93 -4.24 -5.62 13.06
CA PRO A 93 -3.21 -4.89 13.81
C PRO A 93 -3.04 -3.48 13.23
N VAL A 94 -3.90 -2.57 13.66
CA VAL A 94 -3.79 -1.14 13.34
C VAL A 94 -2.89 -0.49 14.39
N PRO A 95 -1.85 0.27 14.00
CA PRO A 95 -0.93 0.91 14.94
C PRO A 95 -1.63 1.87 15.90
N ASP A 96 -1.11 2.05 17.12
CA ASP A 96 -1.67 2.98 18.09
C ASP A 96 -1.67 4.43 17.61
N ASP A 97 -2.60 5.23 18.13
CA ASP A 97 -2.74 6.65 17.79
C ASP A 97 -1.46 7.45 18.08
N SER A 98 -0.59 6.99 18.99
CA SER A 98 0.72 7.59 19.28
C SER A 98 1.67 7.54 18.07
N LEU A 99 1.63 6.46 17.30
CA LEU A 99 2.44 6.28 16.08
C LEU A 99 1.82 7.00 14.87
N LEU A 100 0.50 7.15 14.86
CA LEU A 100 -0.23 7.80 13.76
C LEU A 100 -0.16 9.34 13.80
N GLN A 101 0.63 9.95 14.68
CA GLN A 101 0.74 11.40 14.76
C GLN A 101 1.49 11.99 13.55
N PHE A 102 1.11 13.20 13.15
CA PHE A 102 1.81 13.90 12.09
C PHE A 102 3.20 14.36 12.56
N SER A 103 4.25 13.72 12.04
CA SER A 103 5.66 13.98 12.40
C SER A 103 6.43 14.84 11.37
N GLY A 104 5.74 15.41 10.38
CA GLY A 104 6.35 16.27 9.35
C GLY A 104 6.12 15.77 7.92
N PRO A 105 6.83 16.30 6.91
CA PRO A 105 6.61 15.96 5.50
C PRO A 105 6.76 14.46 5.17
N ASP A 106 7.71 13.80 5.83
CA ASP A 106 8.03 12.38 5.61
C ASP A 106 7.29 11.43 6.57
N TRP A 107 6.25 11.92 7.28
CA TRP A 107 5.52 11.20 8.33
C TRP A 107 5.12 9.77 7.93
N PHE A 108 4.70 9.57 6.68
CA PHE A 108 4.24 8.26 6.23
C PHE A 108 5.40 7.26 6.05
N LEU A 109 6.56 7.71 5.55
CA LEU A 109 7.72 6.83 5.42
C LEU A 109 8.32 6.50 6.79
N LEU A 110 8.36 7.48 7.69
CA LEU A 110 8.79 7.28 9.08
C LEU A 110 7.85 6.34 9.82
N LEU A 111 6.53 6.51 9.66
CA LEU A 111 5.54 5.57 10.19
C LEU A 111 5.81 4.16 9.67
N LEU A 112 5.99 3.97 8.36
CA LEU A 112 6.24 2.64 7.82
C LEU A 112 7.51 2.03 8.43
N ASP A 113 8.57 2.80 8.67
CA ASP A 113 9.82 2.25 9.23
C ASP A 113 9.64 1.60 10.61
N GLU A 114 8.80 2.20 11.46
CA GLU A 114 8.50 1.73 12.82
C GLU A 114 7.57 0.50 12.89
N LEU A 115 6.91 0.16 11.78
CA LEU A 115 5.88 -0.89 11.76
C LEU A 115 6.41 -2.24 11.30
N SER A 116 5.79 -3.32 11.77
CA SER A 116 5.98 -4.66 11.20
C SER A 116 5.44 -4.75 9.77
N ASP A 117 5.88 -5.74 8.98
CA ASP A 117 5.41 -5.93 7.60
C ASP A 117 3.89 -6.15 7.50
N GLU A 118 3.28 -6.77 8.52
CA GLU A 118 1.84 -6.94 8.60
C GLU A 118 1.12 -5.61 8.86
N GLU A 119 1.54 -4.84 9.87
CA GLU A 119 1.00 -3.53 10.19
C GLU A 119 1.15 -2.56 9.01
N ARG A 120 2.32 -2.52 8.36
CA ARG A 120 2.56 -1.74 7.13
C ARG A 120 1.52 -2.06 6.06
N SER A 121 1.29 -3.34 5.82
CA SER A 121 0.33 -3.80 4.82
C SER A 121 -1.10 -3.44 5.19
N VAL A 122 -1.46 -3.59 6.47
CA VAL A 122 -2.78 -3.22 7.02
C VAL A 122 -3.02 -1.72 6.90
N ILE A 123 -2.15 -0.89 7.48
CA ILE A 123 -2.35 0.56 7.56
C ILE A 123 -2.40 1.18 6.17
N THR A 124 -1.54 0.72 5.25
CA THR A 124 -1.50 1.22 3.87
C THR A 124 -2.79 0.93 3.11
N ARG A 125 -3.44 -0.22 3.36
CA ARG A 125 -4.74 -0.55 2.77
C ARG A 125 -5.88 0.26 3.37
N ILE A 126 -5.86 0.50 4.68
CA ILE A 126 -6.84 1.35 5.35
C ILE A 126 -6.73 2.79 4.82
N PHE A 127 -5.51 3.35 4.73
CA PHE A 127 -5.29 4.68 4.15
C PHE A 127 -5.77 4.76 2.70
N TRP A 128 -5.52 3.73 1.89
CA TRP A 128 -6.05 3.67 0.53
C TRP A 128 -7.58 3.67 0.53
N ARG A 129 -8.21 2.96 1.46
CA ARG A 129 -9.67 2.94 1.59
C ARG A 129 -10.22 4.29 2.02
N ASN A 130 -9.62 4.95 3.01
CA ASN A 130 -9.97 6.32 3.41
C ASN A 130 -9.89 7.28 2.22
N TRP A 131 -8.81 7.21 1.44
CA TRP A 131 -8.66 7.99 0.23
C TRP A 131 -9.71 7.64 -0.84
N SER A 132 -10.01 6.36 -1.02
CA SER A 132 -11.04 5.90 -1.95
C SER A 132 -12.43 6.40 -1.54
N ASP A 133 -12.75 6.34 -0.24
CA ASP A 133 -14.02 6.84 0.29
C ASP A 133 -14.13 8.34 0.06
N ARG A 134 -13.08 9.09 0.39
CA ARG A 134 -13.00 10.52 0.13
C ARG A 134 -13.28 10.83 -1.33
N ASN A 135 -12.62 10.14 -2.26
CA ASN A 135 -12.83 10.38 -3.69
C ASN A 135 -14.28 10.11 -4.10
N SER A 136 -14.87 9.02 -3.63
CA SER A 136 -16.29 8.71 -3.89
C SER A 136 -17.20 9.83 -3.39
N MET A 137 -17.00 10.31 -2.15
CA MET A 137 -17.81 11.40 -1.58
C MET A 137 -17.66 12.71 -2.34
N THR A 138 -16.45 13.03 -2.83
CA THR A 138 -16.20 14.28 -3.58
C THR A 138 -16.67 14.25 -5.03
N HIS A 139 -16.87 13.06 -5.62
CA HIS A 139 -17.18 12.89 -7.04
C HIS A 139 -18.55 12.24 -7.29
N GLY A 140 -19.51 12.46 -6.40
CA GLY A 140 -20.93 12.08 -6.61
C GLY A 140 -21.30 10.65 -6.20
N GLY A 141 -20.41 9.91 -5.53
CA GLY A 141 -20.62 8.54 -5.07
C GLY A 141 -21.41 8.40 -3.76
N GLY A 142 -22.00 9.48 -3.23
CA GLY A 142 -22.69 9.50 -1.94
C GLY A 142 -21.76 9.34 -0.74
N ARG A 143 -22.31 9.53 0.48
CA ARG A 143 -21.57 9.24 1.72
C ARG A 143 -21.51 7.72 1.93
N LEU A 144 -20.31 7.19 2.11
CA LEU A 144 -20.10 5.78 2.41
C LEU A 144 -20.10 5.57 3.93
N SER A 145 -20.78 4.53 4.40
CA SER A 145 -20.73 4.15 5.81
C SER A 145 -19.40 3.46 6.15
N ILE A 146 -18.97 3.62 7.40
CA ILE A 146 -17.76 2.97 7.93
C ILE A 146 -17.84 1.45 7.77
N ASP A 147 -19.00 0.86 8.04
CA ASP A 147 -19.26 -0.56 7.89
C ASP A 147 -19.15 -1.04 6.42
N ALA A 148 -19.63 -0.26 5.45
CA ALA A 148 -19.44 -0.57 4.03
C ALA A 148 -17.95 -0.57 3.63
N SER A 149 -17.19 0.39 4.15
CA SER A 149 -15.74 0.48 3.92
C SER A 149 -14.97 -0.65 4.59
N ALA A 150 -15.32 -1.01 5.81
CA ALA A 150 -14.76 -2.15 6.53
C ALA A 150 -15.03 -3.47 5.81
N ARG A 151 -16.27 -3.71 5.33
CA ARG A 151 -16.58 -4.87 4.48
C ARG A 151 -15.71 -4.94 3.23
N ALA A 152 -15.50 -3.81 2.57
CA ALA A 152 -14.69 -3.77 1.36
C ALA A 152 -13.20 -4.05 1.63
N LEU A 153 -12.67 -3.59 2.77
CA LEU A 153 -11.33 -3.94 3.24
C LEU A 153 -11.19 -5.45 3.50
N ARG A 154 -12.14 -6.04 4.22
CA ARG A 154 -12.18 -7.50 4.46
C ARG A 154 -12.28 -8.29 3.15
N ALA A 155 -13.12 -7.85 2.21
CA ALA A 155 -13.23 -8.47 0.88
C ALA A 155 -11.91 -8.37 0.08
N MET A 156 -11.23 -7.23 0.15
CA MET A 156 -9.90 -7.06 -0.45
C MET A 156 -8.89 -8.04 0.15
N GLN A 157 -8.85 -8.19 1.48
CA GLN A 157 -7.95 -9.14 2.14
C GLN A 157 -8.20 -10.58 1.69
N ARG A 158 -9.47 -11.02 1.66
CA ARG A 158 -9.84 -12.36 1.17
C ARG A 158 -9.36 -12.60 -0.26
N THR A 159 -9.54 -11.60 -1.14
CA THR A 159 -9.10 -11.69 -2.53
C THR A 159 -7.57 -11.79 -2.65
N LEU A 160 -6.82 -11.10 -1.80
CA LEU A 160 -5.35 -11.18 -1.78
C LEU A 160 -4.87 -12.56 -1.35
N LEU A 161 -5.43 -13.10 -0.27
CA LEU A 161 -5.11 -14.43 0.23
C LEU A 161 -5.43 -15.51 -0.80
N GLN A 162 -6.59 -15.43 -1.47
CA GLN A 162 -6.96 -16.37 -2.52
C GLN A 162 -5.98 -16.32 -3.71
N LYS A 163 -5.56 -15.13 -4.13
CA LYS A 163 -4.57 -14.99 -5.21
C LYS A 163 -3.21 -15.56 -4.81
N GLN A 164 -2.79 -15.41 -3.56
CA GLN A 164 -1.54 -15.99 -3.07
C GLN A 164 -1.60 -17.51 -3.03
N GLN A 165 -2.73 -18.07 -2.56
CA GLN A 165 -2.94 -19.51 -2.56
C GLN A 165 -2.90 -20.08 -3.97
N ASN A 166 -3.60 -19.46 -4.93
CA ASN A 166 -3.57 -19.89 -6.33
C ASN A 166 -2.15 -19.85 -6.93
N ILE A 167 -1.33 -18.83 -6.61
CA ILE A 167 0.07 -18.77 -7.07
C ILE A 167 0.89 -19.93 -6.49
N ILE A 168 0.70 -20.26 -5.20
CA ILE A 168 1.39 -21.38 -4.56
C ILE A 168 0.97 -22.71 -5.19
N ASP A 169 -0.33 -22.88 -5.45
CA ASP A 169 -0.88 -24.08 -6.07
C ASP A 169 -0.38 -24.25 -7.53
N ASP A 170 -0.30 -23.16 -8.30
CA ASP A 170 0.26 -23.14 -9.65
C ASP A 170 1.76 -23.50 -9.68
N VAL A 171 2.54 -23.04 -8.69
CA VAL A 171 3.96 -23.40 -8.55
C VAL A 171 4.11 -24.88 -8.19
N LYS A 172 3.26 -25.40 -7.29
CA LYS A 172 3.27 -26.81 -6.90
C LYS A 172 2.84 -27.73 -8.05
N GLY A 173 1.92 -27.28 -8.90
CA GLY A 173 1.46 -28.00 -10.10
C GLY A 173 2.52 -28.14 -11.21
N LYS A 174 3.57 -27.30 -11.21
CA LYS A 174 4.70 -27.39 -12.15
C LYS A 174 5.79 -28.36 -11.68
N SER A 175 5.41 -29.59 -11.31
CA SER A 175 6.40 -30.66 -11.14
C SER A 175 7.09 -30.94 -12.48
N PRO A 176 8.43 -31.04 -12.56
CA PRO A 176 9.08 -31.44 -13.80
C PRO A 176 8.61 -32.84 -14.17
N LEU A 177 7.99 -32.98 -15.34
CA LEU A 177 7.77 -34.30 -15.93
C LEU A 177 9.14 -34.97 -16.05
N ASN A 178 9.35 -36.06 -15.33
CA ASN A 178 10.56 -36.85 -15.46
C ASN A 178 10.48 -37.62 -16.79
N VAL A 179 10.87 -36.97 -17.89
CA VAL A 179 10.81 -37.51 -19.26
C VAL A 179 11.82 -38.67 -19.47
N PHE A 180 12.56 -39.08 -18.44
CA PHE A 180 13.52 -40.19 -18.49
C PHE A 180 13.10 -41.44 -17.70
N ALA A 181 11.79 -41.67 -17.52
CA ALA A 181 11.31 -43.00 -17.12
C ALA A 181 11.59 -44.01 -18.25
N GLY A 182 12.63 -44.83 -18.04
CA GLY A 182 13.25 -45.67 -19.05
C GLY A 182 12.31 -46.60 -19.82
N LYS A 183 12.56 -46.70 -21.13
CA LYS A 183 12.10 -47.83 -21.95
C LYS A 183 12.80 -49.10 -21.44
N GLN A 184 12.18 -49.81 -20.50
CA GLN A 184 12.51 -51.21 -20.29
C GLN A 184 12.15 -51.96 -21.57
N LYS A 185 13.18 -52.37 -22.33
CA LYS A 185 13.00 -53.30 -23.45
C LYS A 185 12.52 -54.62 -22.89
N HIS A 186 11.30 -55.00 -23.23
CA HIS A 186 10.79 -56.36 -23.04
C HIS A 186 11.74 -57.33 -23.76
N LYS A 187 12.48 -58.14 -23.02
CA LYS A 187 13.09 -59.36 -23.55
C LYS A 187 11.96 -60.40 -23.65
N VAL A 188 11.67 -60.84 -24.87
CA VAL A 188 10.84 -62.02 -25.14
C VAL A 188 11.72 -63.26 -24.92
N PRO A 189 11.31 -64.24 -24.09
CA PRO A 189 12.01 -65.51 -23.96
C PRO A 189 11.60 -66.51 -25.07
N LEU A 190 12.63 -67.17 -25.65
CA LEU A 190 12.81 -68.62 -25.97
C LEU A 190 11.62 -69.37 -26.62
N GLU A 191 11.76 -70.26 -27.61
CA GLU A 191 12.63 -71.44 -27.62
C GLU A 191 12.41 -72.27 -28.93
N LYS A 192 13.42 -73.08 -29.30
CA LYS A 192 13.48 -74.26 -30.21
C LYS A 192 13.45 -74.05 -31.73
#